data_AF-A0A950CI00-F1
#
_entry.id   AF-A0A950CI00-F1
#
_cell.length_a   1.000
_cell.length_b   1.000
_cell.length_c   1.000
_cell.angle_alpha   90.00
_cell.angle_beta   90.00
_cell.angle_gamma   90.00
#
_symmetry.space_group_name_H-M   'P 1'
#
loop_
_entity.id
_entity.type
_entity.pdbx_description
1 polymer ?
#
loop_
_entity_poly.entity_id
_entity_poly.type
_entity_poly.pdbx_seq_one_letter_code
_entity_poly.pdbx_strand_id
1 'polypeptide(L)'
;MPKAATRQPSLSAVSPSLVAEIARKVAPLLADGVRLRSVALGCQPPAGALVDQVAPGVARLNSRGFVVELRANNQTLACSATVDAQRQILVAGHDIAQGQDLSSSDFELRWTDAFGGSIEALSSLPAHGPFLAATSIRASDPLLAFQLTRPLAIRPGDLVVVLVKNGPVTVRTQLEAHSSGVIGDSVSLINPETGLPVTVTVTGERTAELVMQ
;
A
#
# COMPACT_ATOMS: atom_id res chain seq x y z
N MET A 1 -54.34 13.22 43.39
CA MET A 1 -52.91 12.85 43.51
C MET A 1 -52.22 13.08 42.17
N PRO A 2 -51.30 14.05 42.04
CA PRO A 2 -50.60 14.27 40.78
C PRO A 2 -49.47 13.23 40.60
N LYS A 3 -49.47 12.58 39.44
CA LYS A 3 -48.52 11.57 39.01
C LYS A 3 -47.20 12.27 38.67
N ALA A 4 -46.15 12.01 39.44
CA ALA A 4 -44.82 12.54 39.20
C ALA A 4 -44.32 12.09 37.81
N ALA A 5 -44.13 13.05 36.91
CA ALA A 5 -43.51 12.82 35.62
C ALA A 5 -42.00 12.59 35.85
N THR A 6 -41.57 11.35 35.69
CA THR A 6 -40.15 10.97 35.68
C THR A 6 -39.50 11.65 34.47
N ARG A 7 -38.73 12.71 34.72
CA ARG A 7 -37.86 13.35 33.71
C ARG A 7 -36.90 12.27 33.19
N GLN A 8 -37.08 11.84 31.95
CA GLN A 8 -36.03 11.12 31.23
C GLN A 8 -34.79 12.03 31.18
N PRO A 9 -33.60 11.56 31.60
CA PRO A 9 -32.38 12.32 31.43
C PRO A 9 -32.19 12.59 29.94
N SER A 10 -32.16 13.87 29.59
CA SER A 10 -31.87 14.34 28.24
C SER A 10 -30.53 13.76 27.79
N LEU A 11 -30.50 13.17 26.60
CA LEU A 11 -29.29 12.76 25.89
C LEU A 11 -28.35 13.97 25.75
N SER A 12 -27.46 14.20 26.72
CA SER A 12 -26.39 15.17 26.59
C SER A 12 -25.47 14.71 25.47
N ALA A 13 -25.48 15.47 24.37
CA ALA A 13 -24.59 15.24 23.24
C ALA A 13 -23.14 15.17 23.72
N VAL A 14 -22.39 14.21 23.20
CA VAL A 14 -20.95 14.09 23.44
C VAL A 14 -20.28 15.42 23.11
N SER A 15 -19.41 15.91 23.99
CA SER A 15 -18.75 17.20 23.77
C SER A 15 -17.92 17.16 22.47
N PRO A 16 -18.11 18.12 21.54
CA PRO A 16 -17.31 18.21 20.32
C PRO A 16 -15.80 18.32 20.60
N SER A 17 -15.42 18.95 21.73
CA SER A 17 -14.01 19.08 22.13
C SER A 17 -13.38 17.73 22.47
N LEU A 18 -14.14 16.83 23.10
CA LEU A 18 -13.68 15.49 23.47
C LEU A 18 -13.46 14.64 22.21
N VAL A 19 -14.41 14.66 21.28
CA VAL A 19 -14.28 13.95 19.99
C VAL A 19 -13.08 14.47 19.20
N ALA A 20 -12.87 15.79 19.17
CA ALA A 20 -11.73 16.39 18.49
C ALA A 20 -10.39 15.99 19.13
N GLU A 21 -10.32 15.84 20.46
CA GLU A 21 -9.13 15.34 21.14
C GLU A 21 -8.85 13.87 20.81
N ILE A 22 -9.87 13.02 20.84
CA ILE A 22 -9.74 11.62 20.44
C ILE A 22 -9.26 11.54 19.00
N ALA A 23 -9.87 12.31 18.09
CA ALA A 23 -9.48 12.36 16.69
C ALA A 23 -7.99 12.70 16.49
N ARG A 24 -7.46 13.70 17.23
CA ARG A 24 -6.02 14.05 17.18
C ARG A 24 -5.12 12.91 17.66
N LYS A 25 -5.54 12.16 18.69
CA LYS A 25 -4.79 11.02 19.24
C LYS A 25 -4.91 9.76 18.38
N VAL A 26 -6.03 9.57 17.68
CA VAL A 26 -6.25 8.45 16.73
C VAL A 26 -5.48 8.64 15.43
N ALA A 27 -5.41 9.86 14.91
CA ALA A 27 -4.77 10.15 13.61
C ALA A 27 -3.37 9.52 13.42
N PRO A 28 -2.41 9.60 14.37
CA PRO A 28 -1.09 8.98 14.20
C PRO A 28 -1.09 7.45 14.32
N LEU A 29 -2.19 6.84 14.79
CA LEU A 29 -2.34 5.39 14.85
C LEU A 29 -2.83 4.80 13.52
N LEU A 30 -3.23 5.64 12.56
CA LEU A 30 -3.60 5.22 11.22
C LEU A 30 -2.34 4.97 10.38
N ALA A 31 -2.44 4.09 9.37
CA ALA A 31 -1.32 3.85 8.46
C ALA A 31 -1.02 5.07 7.58
N ASP A 32 0.19 5.14 7.02
CA ASP A 32 0.57 6.21 6.10
C ASP A 32 -0.38 6.27 4.89
N GLY A 33 -0.73 7.48 4.45
CA GLY A 33 -1.70 7.69 3.36
C GLY A 33 -3.17 7.43 3.74
N VAL A 34 -3.46 7.10 5.00
CA VAL A 34 -4.83 7.03 5.53
C VAL A 34 -5.22 8.39 6.10
N ARG A 35 -6.41 8.87 5.75
CA ARG A 35 -7.03 10.06 6.35
C ARG A 35 -8.15 9.68 7.30
N LEU A 36 -8.17 10.33 8.45
CA LEU A 36 -9.28 10.27 9.39
C LEU A 36 -10.48 11.08 8.83
N ARG A 37 -11.69 10.50 8.86
CA ARG A 37 -12.94 11.19 8.48
C ARG A 37 -13.76 11.57 9.71
N SER A 38 -14.02 10.62 10.58
CA SER A 38 -14.76 10.85 11.81
C SER A 38 -14.42 9.85 12.89
N VAL A 39 -14.77 10.21 14.13
CA VAL A 39 -14.71 9.32 15.28
C VAL A 39 -16.05 9.37 15.98
N ALA A 40 -16.58 8.21 16.37
CA ALA A 40 -17.80 8.10 17.15
C ALA A 40 -17.56 7.27 18.40
N LEU A 41 -18.00 7.76 19.56
CA LEU A 41 -18.00 7.01 20.81
C LEU A 41 -19.26 6.14 20.88
N GLY A 42 -19.10 4.89 21.32
CA GLY A 42 -20.19 3.96 21.63
C GLY A 42 -20.74 4.12 23.05
N CYS A 43 -20.29 5.13 23.79
CA CYS A 43 -20.74 5.46 25.13
C CYS A 43 -21.14 6.93 25.22
N GLN A 44 -21.84 7.30 26.30
CA GLN A 44 -22.11 8.69 26.64
C GLN A 44 -21.27 9.09 27.86
N PRO A 45 -20.13 9.77 27.68
CA PRO A 45 -19.25 10.12 28.77
C PRO A 45 -19.87 11.21 29.67
N PRO A 46 -19.56 11.22 30.98
CA PRO A 46 -19.97 12.30 31.87
C PRO A 46 -19.50 13.67 31.40
N ALA A 47 -20.25 14.72 31.75
CA ALA A 47 -19.83 16.09 31.47
C ALA A 47 -18.46 16.38 32.11
N GLY A 48 -17.54 16.97 31.34
CA GLY A 48 -16.18 17.25 31.80
C GLY A 48 -15.23 16.05 31.79
N ALA A 49 -15.62 14.90 31.22
CA ALA A 49 -14.70 13.79 31.00
C ALA A 49 -13.51 14.22 30.10
N LEU A 50 -12.32 13.77 30.46
CA LEU A 50 -11.07 14.02 29.74
C LEU A 50 -10.54 12.74 29.11
N VAL A 51 -9.83 12.83 27.99
CA VAL A 51 -9.17 11.67 27.39
C VAL A 51 -7.94 11.29 28.20
N ASP A 52 -7.89 10.05 28.68
CA ASP A 52 -6.71 9.48 29.31
C ASP A 52 -5.85 8.78 28.24
N GLN A 53 -6.38 7.69 27.67
CA GLN A 53 -5.73 6.90 26.63
C GLN A 53 -6.65 6.66 25.43
N VAL A 54 -6.04 6.48 24.26
CA VAL A 54 -6.72 6.13 23.02
C VAL A 54 -6.03 4.89 22.48
N ALA A 55 -6.81 3.81 22.30
CA ALA A 55 -6.33 2.50 21.88
C ALA A 55 -5.11 2.03 22.71
N PRO A 56 -5.27 1.82 24.03
CA PRO A 56 -4.18 1.45 24.92
C PRO A 56 -3.43 0.20 24.42
N GLY A 57 -2.11 0.27 24.33
CA GLY A 57 -1.25 -0.83 23.84
C GLY A 57 -1.25 -1.03 22.32
N VAL A 58 -1.94 -0.17 21.55
CA VAL A 58 -2.02 -0.29 20.09
C VAL A 58 -1.07 0.70 19.42
N ALA A 59 -0.11 0.16 18.65
CA ALA A 59 0.80 0.98 17.85
C ALA A 59 0.18 1.43 16.52
N ARG A 60 -0.75 0.64 15.96
CA ARG A 60 -1.45 0.91 14.70
C ARG A 60 -2.84 0.30 14.71
N LEU A 61 -3.84 1.05 14.24
CA LEU A 61 -5.20 0.55 14.07
C LEU A 61 -5.30 -0.30 12.80
N ASN A 62 -5.68 -1.56 12.98
CA ASN A 62 -5.96 -2.50 11.89
C ASN A 62 -7.46 -2.76 11.71
N SER A 63 -8.31 -2.10 12.51
CA SER A 63 -9.77 -2.20 12.44
C SER A 63 -10.42 -0.87 12.82
N ARG A 64 -11.72 -0.74 12.52
CA ARG A 64 -12.51 0.47 12.83
C ARG A 64 -12.74 0.67 14.33
N GLY A 65 -12.81 -0.42 15.09
CA GLY A 65 -13.17 -0.40 16.51
C GLY A 65 -11.94 -0.27 17.39
N PHE A 66 -12.02 0.59 18.40
CA PHE A 66 -10.97 0.73 19.41
C PHE A 66 -11.56 1.16 20.76
N VAL A 67 -10.75 1.11 21.81
CA VAL A 67 -11.13 1.55 23.16
C VAL A 67 -10.54 2.92 23.44
N VAL A 68 -11.32 3.78 24.09
CA VAL A 68 -10.88 5.06 24.65
C VAL A 68 -11.07 4.99 26.16
N GLU A 69 -10.00 5.27 26.90
CA GLU A 69 -10.06 5.46 28.35
C GLU A 69 -10.27 6.93 28.66
N LEU A 70 -11.30 7.22 29.44
CA LEU A 70 -11.70 8.55 29.83
C LEU A 70 -11.59 8.71 31.35
N ARG A 71 -11.19 9.89 31.82
CA ARG A 71 -11.17 10.22 33.24
C ARG A 71 -12.30 11.18 33.59
N ALA A 72 -13.13 10.82 34.57
CA ALA A 72 -14.19 11.67 35.10
C ALA A 72 -14.40 11.38 36.59
N ASN A 73 -14.58 12.41 37.41
CA ASN A 73 -14.85 12.28 38.85
C ASN A 73 -13.88 11.33 39.60
N ASN A 74 -12.59 11.40 39.27
CA ASN A 74 -11.54 10.53 39.82
C ASN A 74 -11.71 9.03 39.52
N GLN A 75 -12.49 8.69 38.48
CA GLN A 75 -12.66 7.33 37.97
C GLN A 75 -12.23 7.26 36.50
N THR A 76 -11.74 6.09 36.08
CA THR A 76 -11.47 5.77 34.69
C THR A 76 -12.64 4.98 34.12
N LEU A 77 -13.15 5.44 32.97
CA LEU A 77 -14.22 4.83 32.19
C LEU A 77 -13.63 4.34 30.86
N ALA A 78 -13.87 3.08 30.52
CA ALA A 78 -13.56 2.56 29.19
C ALA A 78 -14.78 2.70 28.28
N CYS A 79 -14.58 3.31 27.11
CA CYS A 79 -15.59 3.50 26.09
C CYS A 79 -15.16 2.82 24.79
N SER A 80 -16.07 2.08 24.16
CA SER A 80 -15.87 1.71 22.77
C SER A 80 -15.93 2.95 21.89
N ALA A 81 -15.14 2.94 20.83
CA ALA A 81 -15.11 3.97 19.82
C ALA A 81 -14.96 3.33 18.45
N THR A 82 -15.45 4.03 17.43
CA THR A 82 -15.27 3.66 16.03
C THR A 82 -14.65 4.82 15.28
N VAL A 83 -13.81 4.48 14.31
CA VAL A 83 -13.22 5.42 13.36
C VAL A 83 -13.73 5.15 11.96
N ASP A 84 -14.16 6.21 11.28
CA ASP A 84 -14.28 6.24 9.84
C ASP A 84 -12.97 6.83 9.28
N ALA A 85 -12.27 6.05 8.48
CA ALA A 85 -11.03 6.47 7.85
C ALA A 85 -11.00 5.99 6.40
N GLN A 86 -10.35 6.77 5.55
CA GLN A 86 -10.24 6.49 4.13
C GLN A 86 -8.80 6.45 3.69
N ARG A 87 -8.50 5.68 2.66
CA ARG A 87 -7.18 5.63 2.03
C ARG A 87 -7.32 5.76 0.52
N GLN A 88 -6.25 6.22 -0.14
CA GLN A 88 -6.21 6.25 -1.59
C GLN A 88 -5.77 4.91 -2.15
N ILE A 89 -6.45 4.47 -3.21
CA ILE A 89 -6.11 3.29 -4.00
C ILE A 89 -6.11 3.65 -5.48
N LEU A 90 -5.31 2.96 -6.27
CA LEU A 90 -5.35 2.99 -7.71
C LEU A 90 -6.52 2.15 -8.21
N VAL A 91 -7.28 2.74 -9.12
CA VAL A 91 -8.44 2.13 -9.76
C VAL A 91 -8.29 2.30 -11.25
N ALA A 92 -8.57 1.26 -12.03
CA ALA A 92 -8.44 1.31 -13.48
C ALA A 92 -9.47 2.28 -14.09
N GLY A 93 -9.02 3.19 -14.95
CA GLY A 93 -9.87 4.16 -15.64
C GLY A 93 -10.65 3.56 -16.81
N HIS A 94 -10.18 2.44 -17.34
CA HIS A 94 -10.81 1.68 -18.42
C HIS A 94 -10.49 0.18 -18.27
N ASP A 95 -11.07 -0.66 -19.14
CA ASP A 95 -10.71 -2.07 -19.22
C ASP A 95 -9.28 -2.25 -19.73
N ILE A 96 -8.49 -3.07 -19.06
CA ILE A 96 -7.10 -3.39 -19.39
C ILE A 96 -7.02 -4.89 -19.69
N ALA A 97 -6.50 -5.23 -20.87
CA ALA A 97 -6.35 -6.61 -21.29
C ALA A 97 -5.15 -7.28 -20.60
N GLN A 98 -5.21 -8.60 -20.45
CA GLN A 98 -4.04 -9.37 -20.00
C GLN A 98 -2.87 -9.17 -20.98
N GLY A 99 -1.67 -8.98 -20.42
CA GLY A 99 -0.42 -8.74 -21.16
C GLY A 99 -0.25 -7.32 -21.66
N GLN A 100 -1.23 -6.43 -21.47
CA GLN A 100 -1.14 -5.02 -21.86
C GLN A 100 -0.14 -4.28 -20.96
N ASP A 101 0.62 -3.35 -21.56
CA ASP A 101 1.47 -2.41 -20.82
C ASP A 101 0.64 -1.56 -19.87
N LEU A 102 1.17 -1.38 -18.65
CA LEU A 102 0.59 -0.58 -17.60
C LEU A 102 1.38 0.72 -17.43
N SER A 103 0.66 1.82 -17.42
CA SER A 103 1.15 3.16 -17.19
C SER A 103 0.35 3.82 -16.07
N SER A 104 0.89 4.90 -15.49
CA SER A 104 0.18 5.66 -14.47
C SER A 104 -1.10 6.33 -14.99
N SER A 105 -1.21 6.58 -16.30
CA SER A 105 -2.41 7.17 -16.92
C SER A 105 -3.58 6.20 -17.05
N ASP A 106 -3.36 4.89 -16.93
CA ASP A 106 -4.43 3.89 -16.96
C ASP A 106 -5.21 3.85 -15.64
N PHE A 107 -4.71 4.55 -14.61
CA PHE A 107 -5.24 4.51 -13.26
C PHE A 107 -5.58 5.90 -12.72
N GLU A 108 -6.56 5.93 -11.83
CA GLU A 108 -6.90 7.10 -11.02
C GLU A 108 -6.89 6.76 -9.53
N LEU A 109 -6.59 7.77 -8.70
CA LEU A 109 -6.63 7.62 -7.25
C LEU A 109 -8.06 7.83 -6.75
N ARG A 110 -8.62 6.80 -6.09
CA ARG A 110 -9.92 6.89 -5.41
C ARG A 110 -9.77 6.71 -3.90
N TRP A 111 -10.55 7.48 -3.16
CA TRP A 111 -10.67 7.30 -1.71
C TRP A 111 -11.65 6.16 -1.42
N THR A 112 -11.20 5.16 -0.69
CA THR A 112 -12.01 4.03 -0.22
C THR A 112 -11.88 3.86 1.29
N ASP A 113 -12.72 3.01 1.88
CA ASP A 113 -12.63 2.65 3.29
C ASP A 113 -11.26 2.05 3.65
N ALA A 114 -10.62 2.56 4.70
CA ALA A 114 -9.28 2.14 5.07
C ALA A 114 -9.21 0.72 5.65
N PHE A 115 -10.35 0.18 6.10
CA PHE A 115 -10.44 -1.11 6.79
C PHE A 115 -11.27 -2.16 6.02
N GLY A 116 -11.68 -1.84 4.79
CA GLY A 116 -12.60 -2.64 3.97
C GLY A 116 -11.90 -3.46 2.88
N GLY A 117 -12.67 -4.20 2.08
CA GLY A 117 -12.24 -5.29 1.17
C GLY A 117 -11.27 -4.97 0.02
N SER A 118 -10.50 -3.88 0.10
CA SER A 118 -9.46 -3.54 -0.87
C SER A 118 -8.10 -3.33 -0.20
N ILE A 119 -7.82 -3.98 0.95
CA ILE A 119 -6.59 -3.79 1.75
C ILE A 119 -5.30 -4.01 0.92
N GLU A 120 -5.35 -4.91 -0.06
CA GLU A 120 -4.22 -5.24 -0.94
C GLU A 120 -4.12 -4.32 -2.18
N ALA A 121 -5.08 -3.42 -2.38
CA ALA A 121 -5.03 -2.47 -3.48
C ALA A 121 -3.87 -1.49 -3.29
N LEU A 122 -3.14 -1.29 -4.39
CA LEU A 122 -1.97 -0.41 -4.44
C LEU A 122 -2.42 1.05 -4.41
N SER A 123 -1.63 1.91 -3.77
CA SER A 123 -1.80 3.37 -3.81
C SER A 123 -0.92 4.05 -4.86
N SER A 124 0.04 3.31 -5.43
CA SER A 124 0.93 3.76 -6.51
C SER A 124 1.49 2.56 -7.26
N LEU A 125 1.88 2.74 -8.52
CA LEU A 125 2.68 1.74 -9.23
C LEU A 125 4.07 1.63 -8.60
N PRO A 126 4.68 0.44 -8.51
CA PRO A 126 6.04 0.29 -8.02
C PRO A 126 7.05 1.02 -8.94
N ALA A 127 8.17 1.48 -8.38
CA ALA A 127 9.15 2.28 -9.13
C ALA A 127 9.99 1.50 -10.15
N HIS A 128 10.05 0.17 -10.05
CA HIS A 128 11.06 -0.66 -10.75
C HIS A 128 10.50 -1.45 -11.93
N GLY A 129 9.96 -0.75 -12.93
CA GLY A 129 9.85 -1.30 -14.28
C GLY A 129 8.73 -0.69 -15.12
N PRO A 130 8.73 -0.95 -16.43
CA PRO A 130 7.47 -1.15 -17.12
C PRO A 130 6.77 -2.39 -16.52
N PHE A 131 5.46 -2.31 -16.33
CA PHE A 131 4.64 -3.43 -15.88
C PHE A 131 3.69 -3.85 -16.98
N LEU A 132 3.36 -5.13 -17.03
CA LEU A 132 2.26 -5.68 -17.81
C LEU A 132 1.15 -6.13 -16.86
N ALA A 133 -0.08 -6.14 -17.36
CA ALA A 133 -1.20 -6.73 -16.66
C ALA A 133 -1.09 -8.27 -16.68
N ALA A 134 -0.91 -8.90 -15.52
CA ALA A 134 -0.84 -10.36 -15.41
C ALA A 134 -2.19 -11.04 -15.71
N THR A 135 -3.29 -10.33 -15.48
CA THR A 135 -4.67 -10.73 -15.77
C THR A 135 -5.45 -9.53 -16.31
N SER A 136 -6.65 -9.74 -16.87
CA SER A 136 -7.52 -8.62 -17.26
C SER A 136 -8.01 -7.84 -16.04
N ILE A 137 -8.05 -6.51 -16.13
CA ILE A 137 -8.54 -5.60 -15.09
C ILE A 137 -9.72 -4.81 -15.67
N ARG A 138 -10.85 -4.74 -14.98
CA ARG A 138 -12.01 -3.97 -15.47
C ARG A 138 -11.93 -2.51 -15.06
N ALA A 139 -12.58 -1.65 -15.83
CA ALA A 139 -12.80 -0.28 -15.44
C ALA A 139 -13.44 -0.21 -14.05
N SER A 140 -12.96 0.72 -13.23
CA SER A 140 -13.33 0.90 -11.82
C SER A 140 -12.91 -0.20 -10.85
N ASP A 141 -12.17 -1.23 -11.28
CA ASP A 141 -11.59 -2.20 -10.35
C ASP A 141 -10.32 -1.66 -9.67
N PRO A 142 -10.10 -1.98 -8.38
CA PRO A 142 -8.85 -1.70 -7.70
C PRO A 142 -7.68 -2.46 -8.33
N LEU A 143 -6.52 -1.80 -8.45
CA LEU A 143 -5.29 -2.45 -8.87
C LEU A 143 -4.65 -3.21 -7.70
N LEU A 144 -4.46 -4.52 -7.88
CA LEU A 144 -3.86 -5.42 -6.89
C LEU A 144 -2.44 -5.82 -7.31
N ALA A 145 -1.56 -6.08 -6.33
CA ALA A 145 -0.16 -6.38 -6.60
C ALA A 145 0.06 -7.62 -7.48
N PHE A 146 -0.76 -8.68 -7.31
CA PHE A 146 -0.64 -9.90 -8.11
C PHE A 146 -1.05 -9.73 -9.58
N GLN A 147 -1.72 -8.62 -9.92
CA GLN A 147 -2.10 -8.30 -11.30
C GLN A 147 -0.95 -7.62 -12.05
N LEU A 148 0.18 -7.37 -11.39
CA LEU A 148 1.38 -6.81 -12.01
C LEU A 148 2.35 -7.94 -12.36
N THR A 149 2.83 -7.94 -13.59
CA THR A 149 3.98 -8.75 -14.00
C THR A 149 5.01 -7.88 -14.72
N ARG A 150 6.28 -8.26 -14.66
CA ARG A 150 7.35 -7.55 -15.38
C ARG A 150 7.58 -8.24 -16.73
N PRO A 151 7.74 -7.48 -17.83
CA PRO A 151 8.05 -8.08 -19.13
C PRO A 151 9.44 -8.75 -19.07
N LEU A 152 9.55 -9.94 -19.68
CA LEU A 152 10.84 -10.58 -19.91
C LEU A 152 11.68 -9.70 -20.84
N ALA A 153 12.85 -9.28 -20.36
CA ALA A 153 13.80 -8.49 -21.13
C ALA A 153 14.79 -9.38 -21.90
N ILE A 154 15.00 -10.60 -21.40
CA ILE A 154 15.86 -11.62 -22.02
C ILE A 154 15.15 -12.98 -21.93
N ARG A 155 15.18 -13.74 -23.04
CA ARG A 155 14.70 -15.12 -23.15
C ARG A 155 15.85 -16.06 -23.54
N PRO A 156 15.77 -17.37 -23.23
CA PRO A 156 16.75 -18.33 -23.71
C PRO A 156 16.87 -18.29 -25.24
N GLY A 157 18.11 -18.31 -25.74
CA GLY A 157 18.46 -18.20 -27.15
C GLY A 157 18.55 -16.76 -27.67
N ASP A 158 18.19 -15.73 -26.89
CA ASP A 158 18.41 -14.34 -27.31
C ASP A 158 19.91 -14.03 -27.39
N LEU A 159 20.34 -13.32 -28.44
CA LEU A 159 21.64 -12.67 -28.47
C LEU A 159 21.56 -11.37 -27.67
N VAL A 160 22.30 -11.33 -26.56
CA VAL A 160 22.30 -10.25 -25.58
C VAL A 160 23.59 -9.44 -25.72
N VAL A 161 23.45 -8.13 -25.82
CA VAL A 161 24.60 -7.21 -25.77
C VAL A 161 25.03 -7.04 -24.32
N VAL A 162 26.25 -7.44 -24.01
CA VAL A 162 26.85 -7.28 -22.68
C VAL A 162 27.87 -6.17 -22.69
N LEU A 163 27.69 -5.18 -21.82
CA LEU A 163 28.74 -4.22 -21.46
C LEU A 163 29.55 -4.79 -20.30
N VAL A 164 30.82 -5.08 -20.54
CA VAL A 164 31.78 -5.49 -19.52
C VAL A 164 32.57 -4.26 -19.08
N LYS A 165 32.46 -3.90 -17.79
CA LYS A 165 33.22 -2.80 -17.20
C LYS A 165 34.34 -3.36 -16.32
N ASN A 166 35.56 -2.92 -16.60
CA ASN A 166 36.76 -3.21 -15.80
C ASN A 166 37.57 -1.91 -15.65
N GLY A 167 37.36 -1.21 -14.53
CA GLY A 167 37.92 0.12 -14.32
C GLY A 167 37.52 1.13 -15.41
N PRO A 168 38.47 1.81 -16.09
CA PRO A 168 38.16 2.76 -17.15
C PRO A 168 37.82 2.08 -18.50
N VAL A 169 37.99 0.76 -18.61
CA VAL A 169 37.78 0.02 -19.86
C VAL A 169 36.36 -0.50 -19.90
N THR A 170 35.64 -0.20 -20.99
CA THR A 170 34.33 -0.77 -21.29
C THR A 170 34.43 -1.58 -22.59
N VAL A 171 34.10 -2.87 -22.51
CA VAL A 171 34.04 -3.76 -23.67
C VAL A 171 32.59 -4.10 -23.97
N ARG A 172 32.21 -4.10 -25.24
CA ARG A 172 30.90 -4.55 -25.70
C ARG A 172 31.05 -5.89 -26.40
N THR A 173 30.31 -6.89 -25.95
CA THR A 173 30.29 -8.23 -26.56
C THR A 173 28.85 -8.72 -26.72
N GLN A 174 28.65 -9.78 -27.51
CA GLN A 174 27.36 -10.46 -27.66
C GLN A 174 27.47 -11.88 -27.11
N LEU A 175 26.59 -12.22 -26.17
CA LEU A 175 26.50 -13.56 -25.59
C LEU A 175 25.08 -14.10 -25.84
N GLU A 176 24.95 -15.42 -25.89
CA GLU A 176 23.66 -16.08 -26.04
C GLU A 176 23.04 -16.34 -24.67
N ALA A 177 21.78 -15.99 -24.48
CA ALA A 177 21.10 -16.21 -23.21
C ALA A 177 20.77 -17.68 -22.98
N HIS A 178 21.20 -18.23 -21.85
CA HIS A 178 20.79 -19.57 -21.44
C HIS A 178 19.52 -19.52 -20.56
N SER A 179 19.33 -18.43 -19.82
CA SER A 179 18.23 -18.23 -18.89
C SER A 179 17.43 -16.98 -19.22
N SER A 180 16.16 -16.94 -18.82
CA SER A 180 15.31 -15.75 -18.91
C SER A 180 15.49 -14.83 -17.72
N GLY A 181 15.28 -13.53 -17.91
CA GLY A 181 15.26 -12.55 -16.83
C GLY A 181 14.54 -11.27 -17.22
N VAL A 182 14.10 -10.54 -16.20
CA VAL A 182 13.60 -9.16 -16.36
C VAL A 182 14.71 -8.17 -15.98
N ILE A 183 14.49 -6.88 -16.26
CA ILE A 183 15.45 -5.83 -15.90
C ILE A 183 15.75 -5.88 -14.38
N GLY A 184 17.04 -5.90 -14.03
CA GLY A 184 17.56 -6.00 -12.67
C GLY A 184 17.88 -7.42 -12.21
N ASP A 185 17.43 -8.45 -12.91
CA ASP A 185 17.77 -9.84 -12.57
C ASP A 185 19.21 -10.18 -12.98
N SER A 186 19.80 -11.20 -12.34
CA SER A 186 21.04 -11.83 -12.79
C SER A 186 20.74 -13.02 -13.67
N VAL A 187 21.27 -13.05 -14.89
CA VAL A 187 21.06 -14.13 -15.87
C VAL A 187 22.38 -14.75 -16.29
N SER A 188 22.34 -16.05 -16.60
CA SER A 188 23.46 -16.78 -17.20
C SER A 188 23.38 -16.71 -18.73
N LEU A 189 24.48 -16.26 -19.34
CA LEU A 189 24.69 -16.19 -20.79
C LEU A 189 25.89 -17.08 -21.17
N ILE A 190 25.97 -17.53 -22.41
CA ILE A 190 27.09 -18.32 -22.94
C ILE A 190 27.82 -17.49 -23.99
N ASN A 191 29.15 -17.47 -23.90
CA ASN A 191 29.95 -16.94 -25.00
C ASN A 191 29.99 -17.98 -26.15
N PRO A 192 29.46 -17.66 -27.35
CA PRO A 192 29.44 -18.61 -28.46
C PRO A 192 30.85 -19.01 -28.96
N GLU A 193 31.87 -18.18 -28.70
CA GLU A 193 33.25 -18.46 -29.11
C GLU A 193 33.96 -19.43 -28.16
N THR A 194 33.66 -19.37 -26.85
CA THR A 194 34.37 -20.15 -25.82
C THR A 194 33.52 -21.24 -25.18
N GLY A 195 32.20 -21.19 -25.33
CA GLY A 195 31.25 -22.07 -24.64
C GLY A 195 31.14 -21.83 -23.13
N LEU A 196 31.84 -20.82 -22.58
CA LEU A 196 31.86 -20.58 -21.15
C LEU A 196 30.64 -19.76 -20.69
N PRO A 197 30.00 -20.14 -19.57
CA PRO A 197 28.90 -19.37 -19.00
C PRO A 197 29.42 -18.11 -18.29
N VAL A 198 28.65 -17.03 -18.39
CA VAL A 198 28.91 -15.72 -17.78
C VAL A 198 27.62 -15.23 -17.13
N THR A 199 27.69 -14.87 -15.85
CA THR A 199 26.56 -14.28 -15.12
C THR A 199 26.60 -12.76 -15.26
N VAL A 200 25.50 -12.15 -15.69
CA VAL A 200 25.40 -10.70 -15.93
C VAL A 200 24.10 -10.15 -15.34
N THR A 201 24.04 -8.85 -15.09
CA THR A 201 22.80 -8.17 -14.64
C THR A 201 22.07 -7.59 -15.83
N VAL A 202 20.77 -7.88 -15.98
CA VAL A 202 19.94 -7.35 -17.07
C VAL A 202 19.69 -5.86 -16.87
N THR A 203 20.03 -5.05 -17.86
CA THR A 203 19.89 -3.58 -17.81
C THR A 203 18.84 -3.04 -18.77
N GLY A 204 18.37 -3.86 -19.71
CA GLY A 204 17.35 -3.49 -20.70
C GLY A 204 16.98 -4.65 -21.60
N GLU A 205 16.13 -4.41 -22.60
CA GLU A 205 15.73 -5.43 -23.57
C GLU A 205 16.96 -5.92 -24.36
N ARG A 206 17.30 -7.20 -24.21
CA ARG A 206 18.51 -7.82 -24.79
C ARG A 206 19.81 -7.07 -24.48
N THR A 207 19.87 -6.36 -23.36
CA THR A 207 21.09 -5.69 -22.88
C THR A 207 21.37 -6.03 -21.43
N ALA A 208 22.64 -6.27 -21.12
CA ALA A 208 23.09 -6.60 -19.77
C ALA A 208 24.47 -5.99 -19.46
N GLU A 209 24.84 -6.01 -18.19
CA GLU A 209 26.11 -5.48 -17.69
C GLU A 209 26.83 -6.52 -16.83
N LEU A 210 28.15 -6.59 -17.00
CA LEU A 210 29.08 -7.32 -16.14
C LEU A 210 30.07 -6.34 -15.53
N VAL A 211 30.08 -6.25 -14.21
CA VAL A 211 31.09 -5.47 -13.46
C VAL A 211 32.10 -6.45 -12.88
N MET A 212 33.33 -6.40 -13.37
CA MET A 212 34.43 -7.17 -12.80
C MET A 212 35.03 -6.36 -11.64
N GLN A 213 35.07 -6.96 -10.46
CA GLN A 213 35.78 -6.41 -9.29
C GLN A 213 37.27 -6.74 -9.37
#